data_AF-A0A0M2GBL9-F1
#
_entry.id   AF-A0A0M2GBL9-F1
#
_cell.length_a   1.000
_cell.length_b   1.000
_cell.length_c   1.000
_cell.angle_alpha   90.00
_cell.angle_beta   90.00
_cell.angle_gamma   90.00
#
_symmetry.space_group_name_H-M   'P 1'
#
loop_
_entity.id
_entity.type
_entity.pdbx_description
1 polymer ?
#
loop_
_entity_poly.entity_id
_entity_poly.type
_entity_poly.pdbx_seq_one_letter_code
_entity_poly.pdbx_strand_id
1 'polypeptide(L)'
;RGTVEADQVLVATSGYTSRPFRWHQVRIAPVGSFIIVTEPLGKDVCDMLLPNRRMASTSLNLLNYFRITPDHRLLFGGRARFAGSNQQSDAK
;
A
#
# COMPACT_ATOMS: atom_id res chain seq x y z
N ARG A 1 -30.79 -6.74 1.42
CA ARG A 1 -30.16 -7.71 2.36
C ARG A 1 -30.50 -9.10 1.87
N GLY A 2 -29.60 -10.06 2.02
CA GLY A 2 -29.81 -11.46 1.61
C GLY A 2 -28.98 -12.42 2.47
N THR A 3 -29.26 -13.71 2.33
CA THR A 3 -28.60 -14.81 3.06
C THR A 3 -27.85 -15.69 2.07
N VAL A 4 -26.66 -16.16 2.46
CA VAL A 4 -25.85 -17.10 1.68
C VAL A 4 -25.39 -18.22 2.63
N GLU A 5 -25.47 -19.47 2.16
CA GLU A 5 -24.96 -20.64 2.86
C GLU A 5 -23.69 -21.15 2.16
N ALA A 6 -22.69 -21.56 2.93
CA ALA A 6 -21.42 -22.08 2.43
C ALA A 6 -20.76 -22.99 3.48
N ASP A 7 -20.10 -24.06 3.02
CA ASP A 7 -19.36 -24.98 3.89
C ASP A 7 -18.10 -24.34 4.49
N GLN A 8 -17.52 -23.36 3.80
CA GLN A 8 -16.28 -22.68 4.20
C GLN A 8 -16.34 -21.19 3.90
N VAL A 9 -15.70 -20.41 4.76
CA VAL A 9 -15.62 -18.94 4.64
C VAL A 9 -14.17 -18.48 4.87
N LEU A 10 -13.66 -17.65 3.96
CA LEU A 10 -12.35 -16.99 4.08
C LEU A 10 -12.53 -15.51 4.46
N VAL A 11 -11.91 -15.10 5.57
CA VAL A 11 -11.86 -13.69 6.01
C VAL A 11 -10.66 -12.99 5.34
N ALA A 12 -10.91 -12.31 4.22
CA ALA A 12 -9.88 -11.65 3.41
C ALA A 12 -9.85 -10.11 3.58
N THR A 13 -10.16 -9.61 4.78
CA THR A 13 -10.30 -8.17 5.07
C THR A 13 -8.99 -7.46 5.47
N SER A 14 -7.84 -8.15 5.40
CA SER A 14 -6.52 -7.61 5.78
C SER A 14 -6.55 -6.98 7.19
N GLY A 15 -5.81 -5.88 7.41
CA GLY A 15 -5.79 -5.11 8.66
C GLY A 15 -7.07 -4.33 8.99
N TYR A 16 -8.10 -4.41 8.15
CA TYR A 16 -9.35 -3.63 8.29
C TYR A 16 -10.52 -4.48 8.80
N THR A 17 -10.22 -5.62 9.39
CA THR A 17 -11.23 -6.59 9.83
C THR A 17 -12.17 -5.98 10.89
N SER A 18 -13.47 -6.04 10.63
CA SER A 18 -14.52 -5.55 11.53
C SER A 18 -15.23 -6.71 12.26
N ARG A 19 -16.27 -6.39 13.06
CA ARG A 19 -17.09 -7.41 13.73
C ARG A 19 -17.71 -8.36 12.70
N PRO A 20 -17.86 -9.66 13.01
CA PRO A 20 -17.69 -10.30 14.32
C PRO A 20 -16.30 -10.95 14.57
N PHE A 21 -15.32 -10.75 13.70
CA PHE A 21 -14.08 -11.54 13.68
C PHE A 21 -13.01 -11.10 14.71
N ARG A 22 -13.37 -11.02 16.00
CA ARG A 22 -12.51 -10.50 17.09
C ARG A 22 -11.11 -11.11 17.14
N TRP A 23 -10.97 -12.39 16.82
CA TRP A 23 -9.67 -13.08 16.81
C TRP A 23 -8.65 -12.38 15.91
N HIS A 24 -9.07 -11.92 14.72
CA HIS A 24 -8.24 -11.18 13.77
C HIS A 24 -8.01 -9.74 14.23
N GLN A 25 -9.05 -9.09 14.75
CA GLN A 25 -9.01 -7.67 15.16
C GLN A 25 -7.92 -7.36 16.20
N VAL A 26 -7.63 -8.32 17.09
CA VAL A 26 -6.63 -8.11 18.16
C VAL A 26 -5.23 -8.60 17.78
N ARG A 27 -5.06 -9.17 16.57
CA ARG A 27 -3.81 -9.78 16.11
C ARG A 27 -3.22 -9.10 14.88
N ILE A 28 -4.03 -8.35 14.12
CA ILE A 28 -3.60 -7.68 12.90
C ILE A 28 -3.75 -6.18 13.11
N ALA A 29 -2.61 -5.48 13.15
CA ALA A 29 -2.58 -4.03 13.21
C ALA A 29 -2.50 -3.45 11.78
N PRO A 30 -3.42 -2.55 11.38
CA PRO A 30 -3.29 -1.85 10.11
C PRO A 30 -2.08 -0.89 10.17
N VAL A 31 -1.23 -0.95 9.16
CA VAL A 31 -0.11 -0.02 8.99
C VAL A 31 -0.38 0.84 7.75
N GLY A 32 -0.56 2.13 7.96
CA GLY A 32 -0.77 3.09 6.89
C GLY A 32 0.51 3.33 6.08
N SER A 33 0.42 3.15 4.77
CA SER A 33 1.42 3.58 3.79
C SER A 33 0.69 4.29 2.65
N PHE A 34 1.33 5.32 2.11
CA PHE A 34 0.78 6.16 1.05
C PHE A 34 1.68 6.07 -0.16
N ILE A 35 1.06 6.23 -1.31
CA ILE A 35 1.73 6.16 -2.61
C ILE A 35 1.33 7.41 -3.39
N ILE A 36 2.32 8.03 -4.03
CA ILE A 36 2.15 9.02 -5.09
C ILE A 36 2.81 8.51 -6.36
N VAL A 37 2.36 9.01 -7.50
CA VAL A 37 2.92 8.68 -8.81
C VAL A 37 3.13 9.95 -9.62
N THR A 38 4.19 9.99 -10.42
CA THR A 38 4.40 11.07 -11.38
C THR A 38 3.42 10.95 -12.57
N GLU A 39 3.43 11.97 -13.44
CA GLU A 39 3.01 11.78 -14.83
C GLU A 39 3.93 10.75 -15.55
N PRO A 40 3.52 10.19 -16.71
CA PRO A 40 4.38 9.30 -17.47
C PRO A 40 5.67 10.03 -17.89
N LEU A 41 6.82 9.45 -17.55
CA LEU A 41 8.14 10.07 -17.77
C LEU A 41 8.77 9.66 -19.11
N GLY A 42 8.17 8.69 -19.81
CA GLY A 42 8.73 8.07 -21.00
C GLY A 42 9.73 6.95 -20.68
N LYS A 43 10.00 6.11 -21.69
CA LYS A 43 10.82 4.91 -21.54
C LYS A 43 12.27 5.25 -21.17
N ASP A 44 12.86 6.22 -21.86
CA ASP A 44 14.29 6.53 -21.72
C ASP A 44 14.62 7.06 -20.31
N VAL A 45 13.77 7.93 -19.76
CA VAL A 45 13.92 8.42 -18.38
C VAL A 45 13.75 7.27 -17.38
N CYS A 46 12.75 6.41 -17.57
CA CYS A 46 12.53 5.26 -16.70
C CYS A 46 13.71 4.27 -16.72
N ASP A 47 14.27 4.01 -17.89
CA ASP A 47 15.41 3.11 -18.08
C ASP A 47 16.71 3.73 -17.53
N MET A 48 16.84 5.05 -17.49
CA MET A 48 17.93 5.73 -16.79
C MET A 48 17.78 5.63 -15.26
N LEU A 49 16.57 5.84 -14.73
CA LEU A 49 16.30 5.85 -13.28
C LEU A 49 16.37 4.44 -12.66
N LEU A 50 15.71 3.47 -13.26
CA LEU A 50 15.65 2.08 -12.80
C LEU A 50 15.81 1.14 -14.02
N PRO A 51 17.04 0.94 -14.53
CA PRO A 51 17.30 0.23 -15.79
C PRO A 51 16.72 -1.17 -15.86
N ASN A 52 16.75 -1.88 -14.73
CA ASN A 52 16.24 -3.25 -14.62
C ASN A 52 14.80 -3.30 -14.09
N ARG A 53 14.15 -2.14 -13.93
CA ARG A 53 12.80 -1.97 -13.36
C ARG A 53 12.56 -2.70 -12.04
N ARG A 54 13.63 -2.93 -11.27
CA ARG A 54 13.52 -3.52 -9.93
C ARG A 54 12.95 -2.48 -8.97
N MET A 55 12.17 -2.94 -8.00
CA MET A 55 11.79 -2.09 -6.88
C MET A 55 13.06 -1.70 -6.12
N ALA A 56 13.16 -0.41 -5.79
CA ALA A 56 14.27 0.14 -5.03
C ALA A 56 13.73 0.69 -3.70
N SER A 57 14.62 0.82 -2.71
CA SER A 57 14.26 1.41 -1.44
C SER A 57 15.44 2.10 -0.76
N THR A 58 15.13 2.99 0.18
CA THR A 58 16.14 3.64 1.02
C THR A 58 16.58 2.74 2.18
N SER A 59 17.80 2.89 2.67
CA SER A 59 18.30 2.22 3.89
C SER A 59 17.85 2.86 5.21
N LEU A 60 16.83 3.73 5.18
CA LEU A 60 16.30 4.38 6.36
C LEU A 60 15.52 3.40 7.23
N ASN A 61 15.44 3.68 8.54
CA ASN A 61 14.64 2.90 9.47
C ASN A 61 13.14 2.90 9.09
N LEU A 62 12.68 3.99 8.48
CA LEU A 62 11.40 4.04 7.79
C LEU A 62 11.65 4.06 6.28
N LEU A 63 11.46 2.90 5.68
CA LEU A 63 11.66 2.64 4.26
C LEU A 63 10.77 3.55 3.40
N ASN A 64 11.40 4.31 2.51
CA ASN A 64 10.74 4.77 1.28
C ASN A 64 11.08 3.80 0.16
N TYR A 65 10.10 3.47 -0.66
CA TYR A 65 10.22 2.54 -1.78
C TYR A 65 9.78 3.19 -3.08
N PHE A 66 10.39 2.73 -4.17
CA PHE A 66 10.26 3.31 -5.50
C PHE A 66 10.10 2.20 -6.52
N ARG A 67 9.27 2.42 -7.54
CA ARG A 67 9.11 1.48 -8.65
C ARG A 67 8.67 2.22 -9.91
N ILE A 68 9.08 1.72 -11.08
CA ILE A 68 8.47 2.12 -12.35
C ILE A 68 7.20 1.30 -12.61
N THR A 69 6.07 1.97 -12.83
CA THR A 69 4.81 1.34 -13.21
C THR A 69 4.84 0.86 -14.67
N PRO A 70 3.93 -0.06 -15.08
CA PRO A 70 3.86 -0.53 -16.47
C PRO A 70 3.66 0.60 -17.49
N ASP A 71 3.02 1.71 -17.09
CA ASP A 71 2.77 2.90 -17.91
C ASP A 71 3.84 4.00 -17.76
N HIS A 72 5.06 3.64 -17.32
CA HIS A 72 6.23 4.53 -17.26
C HIS A 72 6.12 5.72 -16.30
N ARG A 73 5.51 5.53 -15.13
CA ARG A 73 5.52 6.52 -14.03
C ARG A 73 6.47 6.08 -12.94
N LEU A 74 7.06 7.05 -12.25
CA LEU A 74 7.77 6.78 -11.00
C LEU A 74 6.75 6.75 -9.86
N LEU A 75 6.57 5.57 -9.28
CA LEU A 75 5.84 5.36 -8.03
C LEU A 75 6.80 5.65 -6.87
N PHE A 76 6.37 6.52 -5.96
CA PHE A 76 7.02 6.76 -4.68
C PHE A 76 6.06 6.38 -3.56
N GLY A 77 6.50 5.49 -2.67
CA GLY A 77 5.70 5.05 -1.54
C GLY A 77 6.50 5.06 -0.25
N GLY A 78 5.79 5.22 0.86
CA GLY A 78 6.40 5.29 2.16
C GLY A 78 5.36 5.43 3.27
N ARG A 79 5.82 5.75 4.48
CA ARG A 79 4.95 6.01 5.62
C ARG A 79 4.77 7.51 5.80
N ALA A 80 3.52 7.96 5.92
CA ALA A 80 3.22 9.36 6.26
C ALA A 80 3.13 9.61 7.78
N ARG A 81 2.79 8.60 8.61
CA ARG A 81 2.85 8.69 10.10
C ARG A 81 2.58 7.34 10.82
N PHE A 82 2.80 7.29 12.14
CA PHE A 82 2.50 6.13 13.01
C PHE A 82 1.14 6.18 13.71
N ALA A 83 0.37 7.26 13.54
CA ALA A 83 -1.02 7.29 13.96
C ALA A 83 -1.88 6.48 12.97
N GLY A 84 -3.01 5.95 13.41
CA GLY A 84 -3.99 5.36 12.50
C GLY A 84 -4.33 6.35 11.39
N SER A 85 -4.41 5.86 10.14
CA SER A 85 -4.77 6.70 8.99
C SER A 85 -6.09 7.40 9.27
N ASN A 86 -6.08 8.73 9.29
CA ASN A 86 -7.27 9.55 9.37
C ASN A 86 -7.27 10.43 8.13
N GLN A 87 -8.36 10.44 7.36
CA GLN A 87 -8.45 11.23 6.13
C GLN A 87 -8.08 12.70 6.36
N GLN A 88 -8.39 13.27 7.53
CA GLN A 88 -8.01 14.64 7.87
C GLN A 88 -6.50 14.83 8.11
N SER A 89 -5.80 13.81 8.64
CA SER A 89 -4.34 13.88 8.80
C SER A 89 -3.59 13.64 7.50
N ASP A 90 -4.19 12.87 6.59
CA ASP A 90 -3.55 12.44 5.35
C ASP A 90 -3.70 13.48 4.23
N ALA A 91 -4.62 14.44 4.38
CA ALA A 91 -4.88 15.52 3.43
C ALA A 91 -3.98 16.77 3.62
N LYS A 92 -3.05 16.76 4.58
CA LYS A 92 -2.18 17.90 4.91
C LYS A 92 -0.73 17.69 4.48
#